data_AF-A0A251U6Z8-F1
#
_entry.id   AF-A0A251U6Z8-F1
#
_cell.length_a   1.000
_cell.length_b   1.000
_cell.length_c   1.000
_cell.angle_alpha   90.00
_cell.angle_beta   90.00
_cell.angle_gamma   90.00
#
_symmetry.space_group_name_H-M   'P 1'
#
loop_
_entity.id
_entity.type
_entity.pdbx_description
1 polymer ?
#
loop_
_entity_poly.entity_id
_entity_poly.type
_entity_poly.pdbx_seq_one_letter_code
_entity_poly.pdbx_strand_id
1 'polypeptide(L)'
;MNGKTNPIYNVNLAPFIQRLSAYYCIYNESSNCRGNFNLTMEGWLNITESETRAFCDGGCLQHTHDVLQCVWYVLDDFKFENGATIKNINDTINIGCEKGFNGTTIVDKSDATKLGGMTIYALIFLALFYM
;
A
#
# COMPACT_ATOMS: atom_id res chain seq x y z
N MET A 1 -18.10 -13.77 -12.23
CA MET A 1 -16.87 -12.98 -12.45
C MET A 1 -15.73 -13.81 -11.90
N ASN A 2 -14.94 -14.45 -12.77
CA ASN A 2 -13.80 -15.27 -12.32
C ASN A 2 -12.63 -14.33 -12.00
N GLY A 3 -12.31 -14.19 -10.71
CA GLY A 3 -11.29 -13.31 -10.16
C GLY A 3 -9.85 -13.72 -10.48
N LYS A 4 -9.52 -13.89 -11.76
CA LYS A 4 -8.17 -14.17 -12.27
C LYS A 4 -7.77 -13.25 -13.43
N THR A 5 -8.44 -12.12 -13.59
CA THR A 5 -8.02 -11.11 -14.57
C THR A 5 -7.11 -10.11 -13.86
N ASN A 6 -5.86 -9.99 -14.33
CA ASN A 6 -4.92 -8.96 -13.91
C ASN A 6 -5.67 -7.61 -13.81
N PRO A 7 -5.77 -6.99 -12.62
CA PRO A 7 -6.63 -5.82 -12.41
C PRO A 7 -6.09 -4.55 -13.10
N ILE A 8 -4.92 -4.62 -13.75
CA ILE A 8 -4.26 -3.52 -14.46
C ILE A 8 -5.00 -3.11 -15.77
N TYR A 9 -5.97 -3.89 -16.28
CA TYR A 9 -6.62 -3.62 -17.58
C TYR A 9 -7.55 -2.40 -17.64
N ASN A 10 -7.78 -1.67 -16.54
CA ASN A 10 -8.47 -0.37 -16.56
C ASN A 10 -7.88 0.55 -15.47
N VAL A 11 -6.99 1.47 -15.85
CA VAL A 11 -6.38 2.43 -14.93
C VAL A 11 -7.28 3.63 -14.58
N ASN A 12 -8.44 3.77 -15.25
CA ASN A 12 -9.42 4.85 -15.02
C ASN A 12 -10.73 4.30 -14.44
N LEU A 13 -10.63 3.61 -13.31
CA LEU A 13 -11.76 3.03 -12.61
C LEU A 13 -12.44 4.06 -11.70
N ALA A 14 -13.76 3.91 -11.50
CA ALA A 14 -14.44 4.64 -10.43
C ALA A 14 -13.79 4.33 -9.07
N PRO A 15 -13.77 5.27 -8.11
CA PRO A 15 -12.99 5.13 -6.86
C PRO A 15 -13.25 3.84 -6.07
N PHE A 16 -14.49 3.35 -6.06
CA PHE A 16 -14.84 2.10 -5.37
C PHE A 16 -14.24 0.86 -6.05
N ILE A 17 -14.13 0.85 -7.38
CA ILE A 17 -13.53 -0.25 -8.13
C ILE A 17 -12.01 -0.25 -7.98
N GLN A 18 -11.37 0.93 -7.87
CA GLN A 18 -9.93 1.03 -7.61
C GLN A 18 -9.56 0.33 -6.29
N ARG A 19 -10.29 0.60 -5.20
CA ARG A 19 -10.08 -0.08 -3.90
C ARG A 19 -10.31 -1.59 -3.99
N LEU A 20 -11.36 -2.02 -4.68
CA LEU A 20 -11.62 -3.45 -4.90
C LEU A 20 -10.50 -4.11 -5.72
N SER A 21 -9.96 -3.40 -6.70
CA SER A 21 -8.85 -3.88 -7.53
C SER A 21 -7.57 -4.01 -6.72
N ALA A 22 -7.25 -3.03 -5.87
CA ALA A 22 -6.12 -3.09 -4.94
C ALA A 22 -6.25 -4.27 -3.96
N TYR A 23 -7.45 -4.52 -3.44
CA TYR A 23 -7.74 -5.71 -2.64
C TYR A 23 -7.40 -7.00 -3.40
N TYR A 24 -7.83 -7.14 -4.66
CA TYR A 24 -7.48 -8.32 -5.45
C TYR A 24 -5.98 -8.45 -5.75
N CYS A 25 -5.25 -7.35 -5.92
CA CYS A 25 -3.78 -7.38 -6.02
C CYS A 25 -3.15 -7.97 -4.75
N ILE A 26 -3.56 -7.50 -3.57
CA ILE A 26 -2.99 -7.90 -2.28
C ILE A 26 -3.29 -9.36 -1.96
N TYR A 27 -4.48 -9.84 -2.29
CA TYR A 27 -4.86 -11.24 -2.10
C TYR A 27 -4.36 -12.19 -3.21
N ASN A 28 -3.52 -11.71 -4.13
CA ASN A 28 -2.92 -12.58 -5.12
C ASN A 28 -1.88 -13.50 -4.48
N GLU A 29 -2.11 -14.81 -4.54
CA GLU A 29 -1.20 -15.83 -4.03
C GLU A 29 -0.25 -16.34 -5.13
N SER A 30 0.97 -16.70 -4.76
CA SER A 30 1.94 -17.30 -5.67
C SER A 30 2.50 -18.59 -5.09
N SER A 31 2.63 -19.62 -5.93
CA SER A 31 3.30 -20.87 -5.54
C SER A 31 4.77 -20.68 -5.18
N ASN A 32 5.38 -19.58 -5.62
CA ASN A 32 6.78 -19.22 -5.33
C ASN A 32 6.91 -18.52 -3.97
N CYS A 33 5.81 -18.03 -3.41
CA CYS A 33 5.74 -17.47 -2.07
C CYS A 33 4.68 -18.19 -1.24
N ARG A 34 5.10 -19.27 -0.57
CA ARG A 34 4.21 -20.06 0.30
C ARG A 34 4.48 -19.71 1.75
N GLY A 35 3.42 -19.56 2.54
CA GLY A 35 3.50 -19.37 3.99
C GLY A 35 3.16 -17.96 4.47
N ASN A 36 3.76 -17.54 5.58
CA ASN A 36 3.39 -16.35 6.35
C ASN A 36 4.05 -15.04 5.86
N PHE A 37 4.64 -15.06 4.67
CA PHE A 37 5.37 -13.93 4.11
C PHE A 37 4.55 -13.07 3.14
N ASN A 38 3.29 -13.42 2.93
CA ASN A 38 2.41 -12.66 2.05
C ASN A 38 2.06 -11.31 2.68
N LEU A 39 2.17 -10.26 1.88
CA LEU A 39 1.67 -8.94 2.22
C LEU A 39 0.16 -8.99 2.42
N THR A 40 -0.34 -8.31 3.44
CA THR A 40 -1.77 -8.20 3.74
C THR A 40 -2.24 -6.75 3.72
N MET A 41 -3.56 -6.54 3.80
CA MET A 41 -4.15 -5.19 3.93
C MET A 41 -3.64 -4.42 5.15
N GLU A 42 -3.20 -5.13 6.20
CA GLU A 42 -2.62 -4.56 7.40
C GLU A 42 -1.25 -3.90 7.16
N GLY A 43 -0.67 -4.06 5.96
CA GLY A 43 0.68 -3.56 5.64
C GLY A 43 1.79 -4.41 6.27
N TRP A 44 1.44 -5.66 6.57
CA TRP A 44 2.27 -6.61 7.29
C TRP A 44 3.41 -7.19 6.44
N LEU A 45 4.63 -7.11 6.98
CA LEU A 45 5.78 -7.94 6.60
C LEU A 45 6.58 -8.27 7.88
N ASN A 46 5.92 -8.73 8.95
CA ASN A 46 6.61 -9.12 10.19
C ASN A 46 7.43 -10.39 9.98
N ILE A 47 8.48 -10.21 9.22
CA ILE A 47 9.53 -11.16 8.97
C ILE A 47 10.50 -10.91 10.11
N THR A 48 10.77 -11.96 10.86
CA THR A 48 11.78 -11.91 11.92
C THR A 48 13.18 -11.98 11.32
N GLU A 49 14.20 -11.65 12.12
CA GLU A 49 15.59 -11.78 11.69
C GLU A 49 15.90 -13.18 11.13
N SER A 50 15.40 -14.23 11.81
CA SER A 50 15.55 -15.63 11.40
C SER A 50 14.91 -15.98 10.05
N GLU A 51 13.91 -15.21 9.63
CA GLU A 51 13.15 -15.44 8.39
C GLU A 51 13.66 -14.59 7.22
N THR A 52 14.52 -13.60 7.49
CA THR A 52 15.07 -12.66 6.49
C THR A 52 15.56 -13.37 5.24
N ARG A 53 16.46 -14.35 5.38
CA ARG A 53 17.02 -15.08 4.22
C ARG A 53 15.95 -15.85 3.45
N ALA A 54 14.99 -16.47 4.15
CA ALA A 54 13.93 -17.21 3.50
C ALA A 54 13.03 -16.31 2.64
N PHE A 55 12.82 -15.06 3.08
CA PHE A 55 12.07 -14.07 2.32
C PHE A 55 12.89 -13.50 1.15
N CYS A 56 14.10 -12.99 1.42
CA CYS A 56 14.90 -12.23 0.46
C CYS A 56 15.52 -13.10 -0.64
N ASP A 57 15.97 -14.30 -0.30
CA ASP A 57 16.57 -15.23 -1.27
C ASP A 57 15.52 -16.15 -1.93
N GLY A 58 14.27 -16.10 -1.44
CA GLY A 58 13.15 -16.89 -1.93
C GLY A 58 12.31 -16.18 -3.00
N GLY A 59 11.24 -16.84 -3.44
CA GLY A 59 10.29 -16.28 -4.40
C GLY A 59 9.34 -15.21 -3.83
N CYS A 60 9.38 -14.98 -2.52
CA CYS A 60 8.50 -14.03 -1.83
C CYS A 60 8.86 -12.58 -2.06
N LEU A 61 10.16 -12.25 -2.15
CA LEU A 61 10.60 -10.89 -2.45
C LEU A 61 10.01 -10.40 -3.78
N GLN A 62 10.23 -11.18 -4.86
CA GLN A 62 9.73 -10.83 -6.18
C GLN A 62 8.20 -10.77 -6.20
N HIS A 63 7.51 -11.76 -5.62
CA HIS A 63 6.05 -11.78 -5.56
C HIS A 63 5.50 -10.54 -4.83
N THR A 64 6.13 -10.15 -3.72
CA THR A 64 5.71 -8.96 -2.96
C THR A 64 5.88 -7.69 -3.79
N HIS A 65 6.96 -7.57 -4.56
CA HIS A 65 7.12 -6.45 -5.49
C HIS A 65 6.06 -6.45 -6.60
N ASP A 66 5.72 -7.61 -7.15
CA ASP A 66 4.67 -7.73 -8.18
C ASP A 66 3.30 -7.30 -7.62
N VAL A 67 2.99 -7.69 -6.37
CA VAL A 67 1.78 -7.26 -5.65
C VAL A 67 1.78 -5.74 -5.44
N LEU A 68 2.87 -5.17 -4.94
CA LEU A 68 2.99 -3.72 -4.72
C LEU A 68 2.86 -2.93 -6.02
N GLN A 69 3.45 -3.43 -7.11
CA GLN A 69 3.32 -2.83 -8.43
C GLN A 69 1.89 -2.89 -8.95
N CYS A 70 1.20 -4.02 -8.76
CA CYS A 70 -0.21 -4.17 -9.08
C CYS A 70 -1.07 -3.14 -8.35
N VAL A 71 -0.88 -2.98 -7.03
CA VAL A 71 -1.60 -1.99 -6.22
C VAL A 71 -1.34 -0.58 -6.74
N TRP A 72 -0.08 -0.23 -7.01
CA TRP A 72 0.28 1.09 -7.51
C TRP A 72 -0.39 1.44 -8.85
N TYR A 73 -0.52 0.47 -9.76
CA TYR A 73 -1.20 0.70 -11.04
C TYR A 73 -2.70 0.95 -10.91
N VAL A 74 -3.36 0.38 -9.89
CA VAL A 74 -4.82 0.47 -9.73
C VAL A 74 -5.26 1.56 -8.76
N LEU A 75 -4.40 1.92 -7.78
CA LEU A 75 -4.61 3.00 -6.82
C LEU A 75 -3.24 3.51 -6.32
N ASP A 76 -2.79 4.64 -6.86
CA ASP A 76 -1.44 5.20 -6.63
C ASP A 76 -1.27 5.78 -5.21
N ASP A 77 -2.34 6.30 -4.62
CA ASP A 77 -2.40 6.85 -3.26
C ASP A 77 -2.81 5.81 -2.19
N PHE A 78 -2.71 4.52 -2.52
CA PHE A 78 -3.08 3.44 -1.60
C PHE A 78 -2.27 3.51 -0.28
N LYS A 79 -3.00 3.37 0.83
CA LYS A 79 -2.44 3.21 2.17
C LYS A 79 -2.94 1.91 2.78
N PHE A 80 -2.02 1.18 3.39
CA PHE A 80 -2.32 0.02 4.22
C PHE A 80 -3.01 0.47 5.52
N GLU A 81 -3.64 -0.47 6.23
CA GLU A 81 -4.37 -0.15 7.47
C GLU A 81 -3.45 0.38 8.58
N ASN A 82 -2.18 -0.03 8.59
CA ASN A 82 -1.15 0.52 9.48
C ASN A 82 -0.66 1.93 9.08
N GLY A 83 -1.21 2.52 8.01
CA GLY A 83 -0.84 3.82 7.48
C GLY A 83 0.39 3.82 6.56
N ALA A 84 1.01 2.65 6.32
CA ALA A 84 2.12 2.56 5.39
C ALA A 84 1.68 2.88 3.95
N THR A 85 2.53 3.59 3.22
CA THR A 85 2.42 3.71 1.75
C THR A 85 3.13 2.56 1.05
N ILE A 86 2.88 2.37 -0.24
CA ILE A 86 3.65 1.43 -1.08
C ILE A 86 5.15 1.68 -0.98
N LYS A 87 5.57 2.96 -0.94
CA LYS A 87 6.97 3.34 -0.76
C LYS A 87 7.51 2.86 0.59
N ASN A 88 6.74 3.03 1.66
CA ASN A 88 7.15 2.59 2.98
C ASN A 88 7.38 1.07 3.06
N ILE A 89 6.53 0.27 2.41
CA ILE A 89 6.72 -1.18 2.31
C ILE A 89 7.98 -1.51 1.50
N ASN A 90 8.19 -0.87 0.34
CA ASN A 90 9.41 -1.05 -0.45
C ASN A 90 10.68 -0.70 0.34
N ASP A 91 10.68 0.40 1.08
CA ASP A 91 11.82 0.80 1.91
C ASP A 91 12.06 -0.21 3.04
N THR A 92 10.99 -0.72 3.65
CA THR A 92 11.07 -1.79 4.67
C THR A 92 11.71 -3.05 4.09
N ILE A 93 11.31 -3.47 2.89
CA ILE A 93 11.88 -4.62 2.18
C ILE A 93 13.36 -4.40 1.88
N ASN A 94 13.71 -3.25 1.29
CA ASN A 94 15.09 -2.94 0.89
C ASN A 94 16.03 -2.96 2.10
N ILE A 95 15.65 -2.28 3.18
CA ILE A 95 16.43 -2.25 4.43
C ILE A 95 16.46 -3.63 5.08
N GLY A 96 15.33 -4.34 5.10
CA GLY A 96 15.23 -5.68 5.68
C GLY A 96 16.12 -6.70 4.97
N CYS A 97 16.20 -6.66 3.64
CA CYS A 97 17.07 -7.56 2.88
C CYS A 97 18.54 -7.16 2.92
N GLU A 98 18.87 -5.87 3.11
CA GLU A 98 20.26 -5.41 3.26
C GLU A 98 20.80 -5.67 4.67
N LYS A 99 19.98 -5.45 5.71
CA LYS A 99 20.41 -5.36 7.12
C LYS A 99 19.76 -6.37 8.05
N GLY A 100 18.76 -7.12 7.59
CA GLY A 100 17.92 -7.97 8.42
C GLY A 100 16.59 -7.31 8.79
N PHE A 101 15.51 -8.08 8.80
CA PHE A 101 14.22 -7.61 9.31
C PHE A 101 14.18 -7.67 10.84
N ASN A 102 13.45 -6.73 11.44
CA ASN A 102 13.23 -6.64 12.88
C ASN A 102 11.75 -6.86 13.27
N GLY A 103 10.92 -7.32 12.33
CA GLY A 103 9.48 -7.50 12.53
C GLY A 103 8.63 -6.23 12.49
N THR A 104 9.20 -5.08 12.11
CA THR A 104 8.46 -3.81 12.04
C THR A 104 8.42 -3.24 10.62
N THR A 105 7.31 -2.58 10.30
CA THR A 105 7.14 -1.83 9.06
C THR A 105 7.51 -0.36 9.30
N ILE A 106 8.32 0.21 8.41
CA ILE A 106 8.63 1.65 8.43
C ILE A 106 7.33 2.39 8.07
N VAL A 107 6.93 3.40 8.83
CA VAL A 107 5.77 4.25 8.50
C VAL A 107 6.16 5.70 8.76
N ASP A 108 6.07 6.53 7.74
CA ASP A 108 6.27 7.97 7.90
C ASP A 108 5.02 8.56 8.55
N LYS A 109 5.13 9.03 9.80
CA LYS A 109 4.02 9.72 10.51
C LYS A 109 3.75 11.15 9.99
N SER A 110 4.30 11.49 8.82
CA SER A 110 4.38 12.86 8.29
C SER A 110 3.17 13.30 7.48
N ASP A 111 2.14 12.47 7.34
CA ASP A 111 0.87 12.86 6.74
C ASP A 111 0.10 13.79 7.68
N ALA A 112 0.62 15.01 7.83
CA ALA A 112 -0.16 16.12 8.32
C ALA A 112 -1.35 16.26 7.36
N THR A 113 -2.53 15.88 7.85
CA THR A 113 -3.82 16.24 7.28
C THR A 113 -3.72 17.66 6.73
N LYS A 114 -3.74 17.81 5.41
CA LYS A 114 -3.87 19.10 4.77
C LYS A 114 -5.28 19.57 5.10
N LEU A 115 -5.45 20.15 6.30
CA LEU A 115 -6.67 20.78 6.73
C LEU A 115 -6.90 21.88 5.70
N GLY A 116 -7.86 21.65 4.79
CA GLY A 116 -8.19 22.60 3.73
C GLY A 116 -8.37 23.95 4.39
N GLY A 117 -7.39 24.84 4.19
CA GLY A 117 -7.48 26.21 4.66
C GLY A 117 -8.70 26.79 4.00
N MET A 118 -9.78 26.95 4.77
CA MET A 118 -10.98 27.64 4.33
C MET A 118 -10.50 29.05 4.00
N THR A 119 -10.32 29.31 2.70
CA THR A 119 -9.75 30.57 2.24
C THR A 119 -10.63 31.69 2.77
N ILE A 120 -10.03 32.76 3.32
CA ILE A 120 -10.71 33.93 3.91
C ILE A 120 -11.88 34.43 3.04
N TYR A 121 -11.82 34.27 1.72
CA TYR A 121 -12.90 34.57 0.77
C TYR A 121 -14.22 33.86 1.07
N ALA A 122 -14.21 32.61 1.57
CA ALA A 122 -15.42 31.87 1.93
C ALA A 122 -16.13 32.46 3.15
N LEU A 123 -15.35 32.93 4.14
CA LEU A 123 -15.88 33.62 5.32
C LEU A 123 -16.43 35.01 4.95
N ILE A 124 -15.75 35.72 4.04
CA ILE A 124 -16.21 37.01 3.52
C ILE A 124 -17.49 36.84 2.70
N PHE A 125 -17.60 35.81 1.86
CA PHE A 125 -18.81 35.52 1.09
C PHE A 125 -20.02 35.27 2.00
N LEU A 126 -19.87 34.53 3.10
CA LEU A 126 -20.95 34.29 4.05
C LEU A 126 -21.41 35.57 4.77
N ALA A 127 -20.48 36.48 5.09
CA ALA A 127 -20.81 37.75 5.74
C ALA A 127 -21.58 38.71 4.81
N LEU A 128 -21.30 38.68 3.50
CA LEU A 128 -21.98 39.55 2.53
C LEU A 128 -23.40 39.08 2.16
N PHE A 129 -23.72 37.80 2.37
CA PHE A 129 -25.08 37.28 2.17
C PHE A 129 -25.97 37.40 3.42
N TYR A 130 -25.40 37.81 4.56
CA TYR A 130 -26.13 38.00 5.83
C TYR A 130 -26.25 39.48 6.25
N MET A 131 -25.94 40.41 5.34
CA MET A 131 -26.30 41.83 5.42
C MET A 131 -27.25 42.18 4.28
#